data_AF-A0A3C1EFK3-F1
#
_entry.id   AF-A0A3C1EFK3-F1
#
_cell.length_a   1.000
_cell.length_b   1.000
_cell.length_c   1.000
_cell.angle_alpha   90.00
_cell.angle_beta   90.00
_cell.angle_gamma   90.00
#
_symmetry.space_group_name_H-M   'P 1'
#
loop_
_entity.id
_entity.type
_entity.pdbx_description
1 polymer ?
#
loop_
_entity_poly.entity_id
_entity_poly.type
_entity_poly.pdbx_seq_one_letter_code
_entity_poly.pdbx_strand_id
1 'polypeptide(L)'
;MDGLERNLRYLLWKGGVDRKDWPSKLAEWLGCPLRRTEDLLEGEGEDLTSKEKKALEKATGFAPKDLSGNLLEKYDGDILVENIRHLIDGLPHGQKKEFAAKLGVDVTTVSRWIGGAQRPTKKKLEQIGKYFGLPPGIVLDSEPIFLWTEPISENQIKSWITERIQQADGKTLREIFPVLKRLLKQ
;
A
#
# COMPACT_ATOMS: atom_id res chain seq x y z
N MET A 1 0.75 19.84 -7.02
CA MET A 1 -0.19 19.05 -7.86
C MET A 1 -0.38 17.76 -7.09
N ASP A 2 -1.39 17.75 -6.23
CA ASP A 2 -1.59 16.71 -5.22
C ASP A 2 -2.28 15.50 -5.85
N GLY A 3 -1.72 14.30 -5.70
CA GLY A 3 -2.39 13.05 -6.05
C GLY A 3 -1.91 12.34 -7.32
N LEU A 4 -0.85 12.81 -7.98
CA LEU A 4 -0.25 12.06 -9.10
C LEU A 4 0.27 10.71 -8.61
N GLU A 5 1.04 10.70 -7.53
CA GLU A 5 1.56 9.52 -6.87
C GLU A 5 0.43 8.56 -6.50
N ARG A 6 -0.68 9.07 -5.95
CA ARG A 6 -1.88 8.28 -5.64
C ARG A 6 -2.50 7.65 -6.89
N ASN A 7 -2.58 8.40 -7.99
CA ASN A 7 -3.09 7.89 -9.27
C ASN A 7 -2.19 6.82 -9.87
N LEU A 8 -0.87 6.99 -9.80
CA LEU A 8 0.10 6.00 -10.26
C LEU A 8 -0.04 4.70 -9.46
N ARG A 9 -0.08 4.81 -8.12
CA ARG A 9 -0.31 3.66 -7.23
C ARG A 9 -1.65 2.97 -7.53
N TYR A 10 -2.71 3.75 -7.78
CA TYR A 10 -4.02 3.21 -8.16
C TYR A 10 -3.96 2.44 -9.48
N LEU A 11 -3.28 2.96 -10.51
CA LEU A 11 -3.15 2.27 -11.80
C LEU A 11 -2.39 0.96 -11.69
N LEU A 12 -1.31 0.93 -10.91
CA LEU A 12 -0.53 -0.29 -10.66
C LEU A 12 -1.36 -1.33 -9.89
N TRP A 13 -2.05 -0.89 -8.83
CA TRP A 13 -2.95 -1.74 -8.07
C TRP A 13 -4.09 -2.30 -8.93
N LYS A 14 -4.73 -1.45 -9.74
CA LYS A 14 -5.80 -1.86 -10.66
C LYS A 14 -5.30 -2.84 -11.73
N GLY A 15 -4.04 -2.72 -12.13
CA GLY A 15 -3.36 -3.66 -13.02
C GLY A 15 -3.02 -5.00 -12.39
N GLY A 16 -3.30 -5.21 -11.10
CA GLY A 16 -2.98 -6.45 -10.38
C GLY A 16 -1.49 -6.63 -10.12
N VAL A 17 -0.70 -5.56 -10.16
CA VAL A 17 0.74 -5.61 -9.93
C VAL A 17 1.00 -5.74 -8.43
N ASP A 18 1.83 -6.71 -8.05
CA ASP A 18 2.29 -6.86 -6.66
C ASP A 18 3.06 -5.61 -6.21
N ARG A 19 2.84 -5.16 -4.97
CA ARG A 19 3.39 -3.89 -4.47
C ARG A 19 4.92 -3.81 -4.55
N LYS A 20 5.60 -4.93 -4.27
CA LYS A 20 7.07 -5.03 -4.37
C LYS A 20 7.58 -4.76 -5.80
N ASP A 21 6.75 -4.98 -6.80
CA ASP A 21 7.09 -4.86 -8.22
C ASP A 21 6.59 -3.52 -8.81
N TRP A 22 5.92 -2.67 -8.02
CA TRP A 22 5.39 -1.38 -8.47
C TRP A 22 6.47 -0.47 -9.10
N PRO A 23 7.63 -0.23 -8.47
CA PRO A 23 8.66 0.61 -9.09
C PRO A 23 9.14 0.03 -10.42
N SER A 24 9.47 -1.26 -10.45
CA SER A 24 9.94 -1.95 -11.65
C SER A 24 8.91 -1.90 -12.79
N LYS A 25 7.63 -2.10 -12.47
CA LYS A 25 6.56 -2.08 -13.47
C LYS A 25 6.29 -0.67 -13.98
N LEU A 26 6.35 0.33 -13.12
CA LEU A 26 6.22 1.72 -13.53
C LEU A 26 7.40 2.14 -14.41
N ALA A 27 8.62 1.68 -14.10
CA ALA A 27 9.81 1.94 -14.89
C ALA A 27 9.67 1.37 -16.32
N GLU A 28 9.11 0.17 -16.45
CA GLU A 28 8.76 -0.44 -17.73
C GLU A 28 7.74 0.42 -18.51
N TRP A 29 6.68 0.89 -17.85
CA TRP A 29 5.66 1.72 -18.48
C TRP A 29 6.19 3.07 -18.96
N LEU A 30 7.01 3.72 -18.15
CA LEU A 30 7.51 5.08 -18.42
C LEU A 30 8.78 5.09 -19.27
N GLY A 31 9.53 3.98 -19.30
CA GLY A 31 10.84 3.89 -19.94
C GLY A 31 11.87 4.78 -19.26
N CYS A 32 11.87 4.83 -17.93
CA CYS A 32 12.77 5.64 -17.11
C CYS A 32 13.47 4.81 -16.00
N PRO A 33 14.52 5.35 -15.35
CA PRO A 33 15.26 4.63 -14.31
C PRO A 33 14.41 4.31 -13.07
N LEU A 34 14.69 3.18 -12.42
CA LEU A 34 13.98 2.70 -11.23
C LEU A 34 13.86 3.76 -10.14
N ARG A 35 14.97 4.45 -9.83
CA ARG A 35 14.99 5.51 -8.83
C ARG A 35 13.94 6.60 -9.09
N ARG A 36 13.78 7.03 -10.34
CA ARG A 36 12.78 8.05 -10.68
C ARG A 36 11.36 7.53 -10.44
N THR A 37 11.11 6.24 -10.65
CA THR A 37 9.80 5.66 -10.37
C THR A 37 9.52 5.49 -8.88
N GLU A 38 10.56 5.24 -8.06
CA GLU A 38 10.45 5.28 -6.60
C GLU A 38 10.09 6.70 -6.14
N ASP A 39 10.83 7.72 -6.60
CA ASP A 39 10.56 9.13 -6.26
C ASP A 39 9.13 9.55 -6.66
N LEU A 40 8.66 9.15 -7.86
CA LEU A 40 7.29 9.42 -8.33
C LEU A 40 6.23 8.69 -7.49
N LEU A 41 6.51 7.46 -7.06
CA LEU A 41 5.59 6.70 -6.22
C LEU A 41 5.56 7.24 -4.81
N GLU A 42 6.65 7.79 -4.28
CA GLU A 42 6.71 8.36 -2.93
C GLU A 42 6.17 9.80 -2.88
N GLY A 43 6.04 10.46 -4.03
CA GLY A 43 5.59 11.85 -4.14
C GLY A 43 6.74 12.86 -4.01
N GLU A 44 7.98 12.40 -4.04
CA GLU A 44 9.20 13.22 -3.98
C GLU A 44 9.68 13.67 -5.37
N GLY A 45 9.19 13.02 -6.43
CA GLY A 45 9.59 13.27 -7.81
C GLY A 45 8.90 14.48 -8.45
N GLU A 46 9.59 15.10 -9.42
CA GLU A 46 8.97 16.05 -10.35
C GLU A 46 7.87 15.38 -11.20
N ASP A 47 6.87 16.15 -11.64
CA ASP A 47 5.78 15.70 -12.53
C ASP A 47 6.31 14.93 -13.76
N LEU A 48 5.44 14.10 -14.33
CA LEU A 48 5.75 13.33 -15.53
C LEU A 48 6.09 14.25 -16.69
N THR A 49 7.19 13.95 -17.36
CA THR A 49 7.58 14.59 -18.62
C THR A 49 6.56 14.27 -19.72
N SER A 50 6.55 15.05 -20.80
CA SER A 50 5.69 14.78 -21.96
C SER A 50 5.91 13.39 -22.57
N LYS A 51 7.13 12.85 -22.48
CA LYS A 51 7.46 11.49 -22.94
C LYS A 51 6.84 10.44 -22.02
N GLU A 52 7.03 10.59 -20.71
CA GLU A 52 6.47 9.71 -19.68
C GLU A 52 4.94 9.71 -19.71
N LYS A 53 4.30 10.89 -19.87
CA LYS A 53 2.85 11.03 -20.03
C LYS A 53 2.30 10.22 -21.22
N LYS A 54 2.95 10.28 -22.38
CA LYS A 54 2.57 9.49 -23.57
C LYS A 54 2.79 7.99 -23.37
N ALA A 55 3.87 7.61 -22.69
CA ALA A 55 4.19 6.22 -22.43
C ALA A 55 3.18 5.59 -21.44
N LEU A 56 2.82 6.34 -20.39
CA LEU A 56 1.79 5.95 -19.43
C LEU A 56 0.41 5.80 -20.08
N GLU A 57 0.02 6.74 -20.95
CA GLU A 57 -1.22 6.66 -21.72
C GLU A 57 -1.26 5.41 -22.60
N LYS A 58 -0.15 5.08 -23.27
CA LYS A 58 -0.05 3.86 -24.07
C LYS A 58 -0.13 2.58 -23.22
N ALA A 59 0.46 2.59 -22.02
CA ALA A 59 0.52 1.42 -21.15
C ALA A 59 -0.81 1.15 -20.42
N THR A 60 -1.54 2.21 -20.07
CA THR A 60 -2.71 2.13 -19.18
C THR A 60 -4.02 2.47 -19.86
N GLY A 61 -3.98 3.15 -21.02
CA GLY A 61 -5.15 3.70 -21.69
C GLY A 61 -5.68 5.01 -21.07
N PHE A 62 -5.02 5.56 -20.05
CA PHE A 62 -5.43 6.79 -19.38
C PHE A 62 -4.72 8.00 -19.97
N ALA A 63 -5.50 8.97 -20.47
CA ALA A 63 -4.91 10.20 -20.97
C ALA A 63 -4.32 11.02 -19.79
N PRO A 64 -3.27 11.82 -20.01
CA PRO A 64 -2.65 12.62 -18.94
C PRO A 64 -3.62 13.57 -18.23
N LYS A 65 -4.65 14.04 -18.95
CA LYS A 65 -5.73 14.86 -18.40
C LYS A 65 -6.63 14.12 -17.40
N ASP A 66 -6.67 12.79 -17.43
CA ASP A 66 -7.43 11.98 -16.49
C ASP A 66 -6.68 11.81 -15.16
N LEU A 67 -5.37 12.10 -15.13
CA LEU A 67 -4.50 12.01 -13.96
C LEU A 67 -4.49 13.28 -13.10
N SER A 68 -5.22 14.32 -13.50
CA SER A 68 -5.29 15.60 -12.78
C SER A 68 -6.32 15.61 -11.63
N GLY A 69 -7.13 14.55 -11.50
CA GLY A 69 -8.08 14.36 -10.40
C GLY A 69 -7.84 13.05 -9.65
N ASN A 70 -8.70 12.70 -8.69
CA ASN A 70 -8.58 11.44 -7.95
C ASN A 70 -9.19 10.28 -8.77
N LEU A 71 -8.35 9.45 -9.39
CA LEU A 71 -8.81 8.30 -10.17
C LEU A 71 -9.61 7.31 -9.32
N LEU A 72 -9.27 7.16 -8.03
CA LEU A 72 -9.97 6.22 -7.16
C LEU A 72 -11.44 6.62 -6.96
N GLU A 73 -11.71 7.92 -6.79
CA GLU A 73 -13.08 8.45 -6.70
C GLU A 73 -13.83 8.35 -8.03
N LYS A 74 -13.14 8.57 -9.15
CA LYS A 74 -13.76 8.52 -10.49
C LYS A 74 -14.25 7.13 -10.89
N TYR A 75 -13.62 6.08 -10.37
CA TYR A 75 -13.95 4.69 -10.69
C TYR A 75 -14.62 3.93 -9.54
N ASP A 76 -15.12 4.66 -8.53
CA ASP A 76 -15.99 4.16 -7.44
C ASP A 76 -15.47 2.88 -6.76
N GLY A 77 -14.18 2.83 -6.47
CA GLY A 77 -13.61 1.74 -5.68
C GLY A 77 -14.10 1.82 -4.24
N ASP A 78 -14.70 0.73 -3.71
CA ASP A 78 -15.07 0.66 -2.29
C ASP A 78 -13.80 0.59 -1.43
N ILE A 79 -13.32 1.77 -1.03
CA ILE A 79 -12.08 1.96 -0.25
C ILE A 79 -12.06 1.05 0.98
N LEU A 80 -13.19 0.95 1.66
CA LEU A 80 -13.29 0.14 2.86
C LEU A 80 -13.06 -1.34 2.57
N VAL A 81 -13.71 -1.86 1.54
CA VAL A 81 -13.58 -3.26 1.14
C VAL A 81 -12.16 -3.56 0.69
N GLU A 82 -11.55 -2.68 -0.10
CA GLU A 82 -10.17 -2.87 -0.57
C GLU A 82 -9.14 -2.78 0.56
N ASN A 83 -9.34 -1.87 1.51
CA ASN A 83 -8.50 -1.79 2.72
C ASN A 83 -8.61 -3.07 3.55
N ILE A 84 -9.83 -3.54 3.81
CA ILE A 84 -10.07 -4.76 4.59
C ILE A 84 -9.44 -5.98 3.89
N ARG A 85 -9.65 -6.09 2.58
CA ARG A 85 -9.05 -7.15 1.76
C ARG A 85 -7.53 -7.09 1.84
N HIS A 86 -6.95 -5.92 1.62
CA HIS A 86 -5.50 -5.71 1.67
C HIS A 86 -4.89 -6.13 3.02
N LEU A 87 -5.50 -5.71 4.13
CA LEU A 87 -5.03 -6.08 5.47
C LEU A 87 -5.13 -7.58 5.73
N ILE A 88 -6.27 -8.19 5.40
CA ILE A 88 -6.52 -9.60 5.73
C ILE A 88 -5.77 -10.56 4.80
N ASP A 89 -5.57 -10.22 3.54
CA ASP A 89 -4.78 -11.04 2.61
C ASP A 89 -3.28 -10.95 2.91
N GLY A 90 -2.83 -9.89 3.60
CA GLY A 90 -1.49 -9.81 4.17
C GLY A 90 -1.26 -10.71 5.40
N LEU A 91 -2.28 -11.41 5.90
CA LEU A 91 -2.13 -12.33 7.02
C LEU A 91 -1.52 -13.67 6.58
N PRO A 92 -0.55 -14.20 7.35
CA PRO A 92 -0.04 -15.56 7.16
C PRO A 92 -1.15 -16.62 7.16
N HIS A 93 -0.85 -17.75 6.52
CA HIS A 93 -1.80 -18.87 6.44
C HIS A 93 -2.28 -19.29 7.83
N GLY A 94 -3.59 -19.43 8.01
CA GLY A 94 -4.22 -19.79 9.29
C GLY A 94 -4.56 -18.61 10.22
N GLN A 95 -3.95 -17.43 10.05
CA GLN A 95 -4.19 -16.30 10.96
C GLN A 95 -5.55 -15.61 10.75
N LYS A 96 -6.23 -15.84 9.61
CA LYS A 96 -7.60 -15.35 9.40
C LYS A 96 -8.58 -15.84 10.49
N LYS A 97 -8.39 -17.07 10.99
CA LYS A 97 -9.20 -17.63 12.09
C LYS A 97 -8.93 -16.92 13.42
N GLU A 98 -7.66 -16.66 13.71
CA GLU A 98 -7.24 -15.95 14.92
C GLU A 98 -7.74 -14.51 14.91
N PHE A 99 -7.59 -13.82 13.77
CA PHE A 99 -8.15 -12.48 13.55
C PHE A 99 -9.65 -12.46 13.84
N ALA A 100 -10.43 -13.38 13.25
CA ALA A 100 -11.87 -13.46 13.49
C ALA A 100 -12.20 -13.66 14.98
N ALA A 101 -11.49 -14.58 15.66
CA ALA A 101 -11.67 -14.86 17.08
C ALA A 101 -11.32 -13.64 17.96
N LYS A 102 -10.23 -12.92 17.66
CA LYS A 102 -9.84 -11.68 18.35
C LYS A 102 -10.88 -10.57 18.19
N LEU A 103 -11.53 -10.53 17.03
CA LEU A 103 -12.65 -9.64 16.78
C LEU A 103 -13.96 -10.17 17.35
N GLY A 104 -14.03 -11.39 17.88
CA GLY A 104 -15.28 -12.00 18.36
C GLY A 104 -16.34 -12.13 17.27
N VAL A 105 -15.92 -12.47 16.05
CA VAL A 105 -16.79 -12.73 14.90
C VAL A 105 -16.46 -14.07 14.26
N ASP A 106 -17.41 -14.62 13.51
CA ASP A 106 -17.17 -15.83 12.72
C ASP A 106 -16.29 -15.52 11.48
N VAL A 107 -15.53 -16.52 11.02
CA VAL A 107 -14.66 -16.40 9.83
C VAL A 107 -15.47 -16.06 8.59
N THR A 108 -16.71 -16.56 8.46
CA THR A 108 -17.60 -16.22 7.34
C THR A 108 -17.99 -14.74 7.34
N THR A 109 -18.10 -14.11 8.51
CA THR A 109 -18.34 -12.65 8.62
C THR A 109 -17.15 -11.88 8.06
N VAL A 110 -15.93 -12.33 8.34
CA VAL A 110 -14.71 -11.76 7.77
C VAL A 110 -14.69 -11.91 6.24
N SER A 111 -15.06 -13.09 5.72
CA SER A 111 -15.19 -13.30 4.26
C SER A 111 -16.23 -12.38 3.63
N ARG A 112 -17.36 -12.12 4.29
CA ARG A 112 -18.38 -11.18 3.82
C ARG A 112 -17.88 -9.74 3.81
N TRP A 113 -17.02 -9.35 4.76
CA TRP A 113 -16.39 -8.03 4.75
C TRP A 113 -15.43 -7.86 3.58
N ILE A 114 -14.59 -8.86 3.30
CA ILE A 114 -13.66 -8.87 2.15
C ILE A 114 -14.41 -8.82 0.81
N GLY A 115 -15.58 -9.47 0.74
CA GLY A 115 -16.43 -9.47 -0.45
C GLY A 115 -17.37 -8.26 -0.55
N GLY A 116 -17.40 -7.36 0.43
CA GLY A 116 -18.34 -6.23 0.47
C GLY A 116 -19.80 -6.58 0.73
N ALA A 117 -20.14 -7.86 0.93
CA ALA A 117 -21.50 -8.32 1.21
C ALA A 117 -22.04 -7.84 2.56
N GLN A 118 -21.14 -7.51 3.49
CA GLN A 118 -21.48 -6.94 4.79
C GLN A 118 -20.41 -5.90 5.17
N ARG A 119 -20.82 -4.81 5.83
CA ARG A 119 -19.87 -3.82 6.36
C ARG A 119 -19.62 -4.03 7.86
N PRO A 120 -18.37 -3.90 8.35
CA PRO A 120 -18.11 -3.88 9.78
C PRO A 120 -18.72 -2.63 10.43
N THR A 121 -19.09 -2.73 11.70
CA THR A 121 -19.51 -1.56 12.48
C THR A 121 -18.30 -0.66 12.80
N LYS A 122 -18.54 0.61 13.15
CA LYS A 122 -17.46 1.55 13.54
C LYS A 122 -16.54 0.96 14.63
N LYS A 123 -17.12 0.34 15.66
CA LYS A 123 -16.38 -0.35 16.71
C LYS A 123 -15.49 -1.49 16.15
N LYS A 124 -15.96 -2.23 15.14
CA LYS A 124 -15.15 -3.26 14.48
C LYS A 124 -14.03 -2.66 13.66
N LEU A 125 -14.26 -1.55 12.96
CA LEU A 125 -13.19 -0.84 12.22
C LEU A 125 -12.06 -0.39 13.14
N GLU A 126 -12.40 0.15 14.32
CA GLU A 126 -11.40 0.52 15.34
C GLU A 126 -10.62 -0.71 15.84
N GLN A 127 -11.29 -1.85 16.02
CA GLN A 127 -10.62 -3.11 16.40
C GLN A 127 -9.72 -3.64 15.29
N ILE A 128 -10.13 -3.54 14.03
CA ILE A 128 -9.31 -3.90 12.86
C ILE A 128 -8.05 -3.04 12.84
N GLY A 129 -8.19 -1.71 12.90
CA GLY A 129 -7.04 -0.81 12.89
C GLY A 129 -6.04 -1.10 14.00
N LYS A 130 -6.53 -1.35 15.23
CA LYS A 130 -5.69 -1.74 16.36
C LYS A 130 -4.99 -3.08 16.15
N TYR A 131 -5.69 -4.09 15.62
CA TYR A 131 -5.12 -5.40 15.37
C TYR A 131 -3.94 -5.34 14.39
N PHE A 132 -4.07 -4.53 13.34
CA PHE A 132 -3.02 -4.36 12.33
C PHE A 132 -1.96 -3.30 12.69
N GLY A 133 -2.08 -2.63 13.84
CA GLY A 133 -1.12 -1.61 14.27
C GLY A 133 -1.19 -0.32 13.46
N LEU A 134 -2.36 0.00 12.87
CA LEU A 134 -2.53 1.24 12.11
C LEU A 134 -2.34 2.46 13.03
N PRO A 135 -1.79 3.57 12.49
CA PRO A 135 -1.70 4.82 13.22
C PRO A 135 -3.06 5.26 13.78
N PRO A 136 -3.09 5.90 14.97
CA PRO A 136 -4.33 6.44 15.51
C PRO A 136 -4.87 7.54 14.59
N GLY A 137 -6.18 7.55 14.36
CA GLY A 137 -6.86 8.56 13.53
C GLY A 137 -7.11 8.14 12.08
N ILE A 138 -6.49 7.05 11.61
CA ILE A 138 -6.73 6.51 10.27
C ILE A 138 -8.19 6.10 10.10
N VAL A 139 -8.83 6.60 9.04
CA VAL A 139 -10.22 6.28 8.72
C VAL A 139 -10.29 5.32 7.53
N LEU A 140 -10.52 4.04 7.83
CA LEU A 140 -10.52 2.94 6.84
C LEU A 140 -11.55 3.07 5.71
N ASP A 141 -12.53 3.96 5.81
CA ASP A 141 -13.57 4.16 4.78
C ASP A 141 -13.19 5.19 3.71
N SER A 142 -12.16 5.99 3.96
CA SER A 142 -11.83 7.18 3.15
C SER A 142 -10.35 7.25 2.82
N GLU A 143 -9.49 6.66 3.66
CA GLU A 143 -8.05 6.58 3.41
C GLU A 143 -7.69 5.28 2.71
N PRO A 144 -7.18 5.30 1.46
CA PRO A 144 -6.87 4.09 0.72
C PRO A 144 -5.52 3.51 1.12
N ILE A 145 -5.47 2.88 2.30
CA ILE A 145 -4.26 2.25 2.83
C ILE A 145 -3.72 1.14 1.91
N PHE A 146 -4.57 0.51 1.09
CA PHE A 146 -4.12 -0.43 0.05
C PHE A 146 -3.24 0.24 -1.02
N LEU A 147 -3.20 1.56 -1.11
CA LEU A 147 -2.32 2.36 -1.96
C LEU A 147 -1.10 2.93 -1.21
N TRP A 148 -0.86 2.58 0.05
CA TRP A 148 0.37 3.01 0.73
C TRP A 148 1.57 2.22 0.22
N THR A 149 2.71 2.90 0.08
CA THR A 149 3.99 2.29 -0.25
C THR A 149 4.64 1.66 0.98
N GLU A 150 4.37 2.21 2.16
CA GLU A 150 4.90 1.70 3.42
C GLU A 150 4.25 0.35 3.81
N PRO A 151 5.03 -0.55 4.44
CA PRO A 151 4.49 -1.77 5.02
C PRO A 151 3.55 -1.46 6.18
N ILE A 152 2.40 -2.13 6.24
CA ILE A 152 1.33 -1.80 7.19
C ILE A 152 1.24 -2.82 8.31
N SER A 153 1.33 -4.12 7.99
CA SER A 153 1.27 -5.17 9.01
C SER A 153 2.64 -5.39 9.66
N GLU A 154 2.64 -5.87 10.91
CA GLU A 154 3.89 -6.21 11.62
C GLU A 154 4.77 -7.17 10.79
N ASN A 155 4.16 -8.13 10.08
CA ASN A 155 4.90 -9.05 9.21
C ASN A 155 5.48 -8.32 7.99
N GLN A 156 4.73 -7.44 7.34
CA GLN A 156 5.23 -6.63 6.24
C GLN A 156 6.37 -5.72 6.70
N ILE A 157 6.26 -5.12 7.89
CA ILE A 157 7.30 -4.26 8.47
C ILE A 157 8.56 -5.08 8.75
N LYS A 158 8.43 -6.26 9.37
CA LYS A 158 9.57 -7.16 9.62
C LYS A 158 10.26 -7.60 8.34
N SER A 159 9.50 -8.01 7.32
CA SER A 159 10.03 -8.39 6.01
C SER A 159 10.76 -7.21 5.36
N TRP A 160 10.14 -6.03 5.33
CA TRP A 160 10.73 -4.82 4.77
C TRP A 160 12.04 -4.44 5.46
N ILE A 161 12.07 -4.42 6.80
CA ILE A 161 13.30 -4.13 7.58
C ILE A 161 14.39 -5.15 7.22
N THR A 162 14.03 -6.44 7.16
CA THR A 162 14.99 -7.51 6.87
C THR A 162 15.60 -7.37 5.48
N GLU A 163 14.78 -7.13 4.46
CA GLU A 163 15.22 -6.92 3.08
C GLU A 163 16.13 -5.71 2.96
N ARG A 164 15.78 -4.58 3.60
CA ARG A 164 16.61 -3.36 3.59
C ARG A 164 17.95 -3.58 4.29
N ILE A 165 17.99 -4.33 5.39
CA ILE A 165 19.23 -4.69 6.07
C ILE A 165 20.12 -5.57 5.18
N GLN A 166 19.53 -6.54 4.47
CA GLN A 166 20.28 -7.43 3.58
C GLN A 166 20.89 -6.72 2.36
N GLN A 167 20.22 -5.67 1.87
CA GLN A 167 20.67 -4.88 0.73
C GLN A 167 21.61 -3.73 1.11
N ALA A 168 21.67 -3.34 2.38
CA ALA A 168 22.50 -2.24 2.84
C ALA A 168 24.00 -2.60 2.81
N ASP A 169 24.83 -1.64 2.41
CA ASP A 169 26.27 -1.82 2.42
C ASP A 169 26.85 -1.79 3.85
N GLY A 170 28.10 -2.23 3.98
CA GLY A 170 28.77 -2.31 5.29
C GLY A 170 29.01 -0.95 5.96
N LYS A 171 28.90 0.18 5.25
CA LYS A 171 29.00 1.52 5.83
C LYS A 171 27.66 1.92 6.43
N THR A 172 26.59 1.84 5.64
CA THR A 172 25.21 2.11 6.07
C THR A 172 24.83 1.24 7.27
N LEU A 173 25.16 -0.06 7.25
CA LEU A 173 24.89 -0.95 8.37
C LEU A 173 25.58 -0.51 9.68
N ARG A 174 26.83 -0.03 9.60
CA ARG A 174 27.57 0.47 10.77
C ARG A 174 26.98 1.74 11.34
N GLU A 175 26.38 2.57 10.50
CA GLU A 175 25.71 3.82 10.91
C GLU A 175 24.35 3.55 11.55
N ILE A 176 23.53 2.65 10.99
CA ILE A 176 22.17 2.40 11.49
C ILE A 176 22.14 1.44 12.69
N PHE A 177 23.10 0.52 12.80
CA PHE A 177 23.08 -0.52 13.84
C PHE A 177 23.04 0.01 15.28
N PRO A 178 23.83 1.03 15.67
CA PRO A 178 23.75 1.60 17.03
C PRO A 178 22.38 2.18 17.38
N VAL A 179 21.68 2.74 16.39
CA VAL A 179 20.33 3.30 16.55
C VAL A 179 19.31 2.19 16.72
N LEU A 180 19.30 1.21 15.81
CA LEU A 180 18.43 0.03 15.90
C LEU A 180 18.64 -0.73 17.21
N LYS A 181 19.89 -0.94 17.62
CA LYS A 181 20.24 -1.60 18.88
C LYS A 181 19.71 -0.85 20.11
N ARG A 182 19.64 0.49 20.05
CA ARG A 182 19.10 1.31 21.16
C ARG A 182 17.58 1.22 21.21
N LEU A 183 16.92 1.27 20.06
CA LEU A 183 15.46 1.17 19.94
C LEU A 183 14.95 -0.21 20.37
N LEU A 184 15.66 -1.29 20.02
CA LEU A 184 15.25 -2.67 20.31
C LEU A 184 15.60 -3.18 21.72
N LYS A 185 16.25 -2.36 22.55
CA LYS A 185 16.64 -2.70 23.93
C LYS A 185 15.69 -2.14 24.99
N GLN A 186 14.55 -1.57 24.57
CA GLN A 186 13.52 -1.04 25.46
C GLN A 186 12.69 -2.15 26.09
#